data_AF-A0A853SZ60-F1
#
_entry.id   AF-A0A853SZ60-F1
#
_cell.length_a   1.000
_cell.length_b   1.000
_cell.length_c   1.000
_cell.angle_alpha   90.00
_cell.angle_beta   90.00
_cell.angle_gamma   90.00
#
_symmetry.space_group_name_H-M   'P 1'
#
loop_
_entity.id
_entity.type
_entity.pdbx_description
1 polymer ?
#
loop_
_entity_poly.entity_id
_entity_poly.type
_entity_poly.pdbx_seq_one_letter_code
_entity_poly.pdbx_strand_id
1 'polypeptide(L)'
;MMISADAAQAMILQFCEGDTQSPHYMKHAIQCCVLSERGDYWIIRANSEAYVVHGRSEYCYVGVNAFLLDVLSGKIETVVSGNRVSHYLQDKYDVRDAAGQAYVLEPAFERSDKAAVVRLRQTLACRLPHALALLSPEHRSWLTGQRRVMQWAQRELMANGVATEVMLRPGPGGALHIPEQIWHWDLLQAELKRLPGLA
;
A
#
# COMPACT_ATOMS: atom_id res chain seq x y z
N MET A 1 4.09 -10.32 -28.23
CA MET A 1 4.76 -11.56 -27.79
C MET A 1 5.20 -11.33 -26.35
N MET A 2 4.91 -12.24 -25.43
CA MET A 2 5.29 -12.11 -24.02
C MET A 2 6.80 -12.35 -23.86
N ILE A 3 7.47 -11.56 -23.03
CA ILE A 3 8.89 -11.75 -22.69
C ILE A 3 9.01 -13.04 -21.86
N SER A 4 9.95 -13.93 -22.23
CA SER A 4 10.20 -15.18 -21.49
C SER A 4 10.93 -14.92 -20.17
N ALA A 5 10.90 -15.89 -19.25
CA ALA A 5 11.62 -15.79 -17.98
C ALA A 5 13.13 -15.59 -18.17
N ASP A 6 13.75 -16.26 -19.15
CA ASP A 6 15.18 -16.14 -19.44
C ASP A 6 15.53 -14.76 -20.00
N ALA A 7 14.70 -14.24 -20.91
CA ALA A 7 14.87 -12.89 -21.44
C ALA A 7 14.69 -11.83 -20.35
N ALA A 8 13.71 -12.01 -19.46
CA ALA A 8 13.47 -11.11 -18.34
C ALA A 8 14.63 -11.09 -17.35
N GLN A 9 15.21 -12.26 -17.03
CA GLN A 9 16.41 -12.37 -16.19
C GLN A 9 17.60 -11.66 -16.80
N ALA A 10 17.86 -11.88 -18.10
CA ALA A 10 18.94 -11.21 -18.81
C ALA A 10 18.79 -9.69 -18.81
N MET A 11 17.56 -9.19 -19.03
CA MET A 11 17.24 -7.75 -18.97
C MET A 11 17.52 -7.15 -17.59
N ILE A 12 17.14 -7.84 -16.50
CA ILE A 12 17.40 -7.35 -15.14
C ILE A 12 18.89 -7.37 -14.81
N LEU A 13 19.63 -8.43 -15.19
CA LEU A 13 21.08 -8.46 -14.98
C LEU A 13 21.77 -7.29 -15.70
N GLN A 14 21.43 -7.07 -16.97
CA GLN A 14 21.96 -5.94 -17.73
C GLN A 14 21.62 -4.59 -17.08
N PHE A 15 20.39 -4.45 -16.56
CA PHE A 15 19.95 -3.25 -15.86
C PHE A 15 20.72 -3.01 -14.55
N CYS A 16 20.97 -4.06 -13.76
CA CYS A 16 21.68 -3.96 -12.48
C CYS A 16 23.19 -3.74 -12.65
N GLU A 17 23.80 -4.38 -13.64
CA GLU A 17 25.25 -4.40 -13.81
C GLU A 17 25.79 -3.15 -14.51
N GLY A 18 24.98 -2.52 -15.37
CA GLY A 18 25.38 -1.31 -16.09
C GLY A 18 26.65 -1.52 -16.93
N ASP A 19 27.61 -0.60 -16.82
CA ASP A 19 28.87 -0.68 -17.54
C ASP A 19 29.88 -1.59 -16.83
N THR A 20 30.22 -2.70 -17.47
CA THR A 20 31.23 -3.68 -17.01
C THR A 20 32.64 -3.10 -16.86
N GLN A 21 32.94 -1.95 -17.49
CA GLN A 21 34.23 -1.28 -17.38
C GLN A 21 34.27 -0.24 -16.24
N SER A 22 33.14 0.00 -15.56
CA SER A 22 33.08 0.93 -14.44
C SER A 22 33.95 0.45 -13.27
N PRO A 23 34.69 1.33 -12.57
CA PRO A 23 35.39 0.97 -11.34
C PRO A 23 34.43 0.57 -10.19
N HIS A 24 33.14 0.86 -10.36
CA HIS A 24 32.07 0.46 -9.44
C HIS A 24 31.26 -0.74 -9.97
N TYR A 25 31.73 -1.42 -11.02
CA TYR A 25 31.08 -2.62 -11.53
C TYR A 25 30.96 -3.67 -10.42
N MET A 26 29.75 -4.21 -10.29
CA MET A 26 29.46 -5.32 -9.41
C MET A 26 28.64 -6.33 -10.20
N LYS A 27 29.15 -7.56 -10.25
CA LYS A 27 28.43 -8.68 -10.85
C LYS A 27 27.22 -9.03 -10.01
N HIS A 28 26.09 -9.26 -10.67
CA HIS A 28 24.83 -9.62 -10.03
C HIS A 28 24.45 -11.05 -10.38
N ALA A 29 23.58 -11.63 -9.55
CA ALA A 29 22.96 -12.92 -9.80
C ALA A 29 21.47 -12.86 -9.50
N ILE A 30 20.71 -13.65 -10.26
CA ILE A 30 19.28 -13.84 -10.03
C ILE A 30 19.08 -14.79 -8.85
N GLN A 31 18.34 -14.33 -7.85
CA GLN A 31 17.88 -15.14 -6.72
C GLN A 31 16.60 -15.88 -7.06
N CYS A 32 15.66 -15.20 -7.70
CA CYS A 32 14.44 -15.80 -8.22
C CYS A 32 13.85 -14.98 -9.37
N CYS A 33 13.07 -15.66 -10.21
CA CYS A 33 12.26 -15.06 -11.27
C CYS A 33 10.94 -15.81 -11.28
N VAL A 34 9.85 -15.14 -10.91
CA VAL A 34 8.51 -15.74 -10.85
C VAL A 34 7.51 -14.83 -11.54
N LEU A 35 6.55 -15.41 -12.25
CA LEU A 35 5.48 -14.65 -12.87
C LEU A 35 4.47 -14.21 -11.81
N SER A 36 3.96 -12.98 -11.92
CA SER A 36 2.87 -12.50 -11.06
C SER A 36 1.62 -13.36 -11.24
N GLU A 37 0.76 -13.39 -10.22
CA GLU A 37 -0.51 -14.13 -10.28
C GLU A 37 -1.41 -13.66 -11.44
N ARG A 38 -1.36 -12.37 -11.78
CA ARG A 38 -2.10 -11.80 -12.93
C ARG A 38 -1.38 -12.01 -14.27
N GLY A 39 -0.19 -12.60 -14.28
CA GLY A 39 0.55 -12.92 -15.50
C GLY A 39 1.15 -11.72 -16.23
N ASP A 40 1.16 -10.53 -15.61
CA ASP A 40 1.50 -9.25 -16.24
C ASP A 40 2.88 -8.69 -15.86
N TYR A 41 3.51 -9.25 -14.82
CA TYR A 41 4.87 -8.88 -14.41
C TYR A 41 5.72 -10.12 -14.10
N TRP A 42 6.97 -10.10 -14.56
CA TRP A 42 8.02 -10.92 -13.94
C TRP A 42 8.48 -10.23 -12.66
N ILE A 43 8.35 -10.93 -11.54
CA ILE A 43 8.90 -10.54 -10.24
C ILE A 43 10.29 -11.15 -10.13
N ILE A 44 11.31 -10.30 -10.17
CA ILE A 44 12.71 -10.74 -10.22
C ILE A 44 13.43 -10.22 -8.99
N ARG A 45 14.16 -11.12 -8.33
CA ARG A 45 15.09 -10.77 -7.25
C ARG A 45 16.51 -10.91 -7.76
N ALA A 46 17.28 -9.83 -7.77
CA ALA A 46 18.66 -9.81 -8.22
C ALA A 46 19.52 -8.97 -7.27
N ASN A 47 20.69 -9.48 -6.90
CA ASN A 47 21.62 -8.81 -6.00
C ASN A 47 23.06 -9.18 -6.37
N SER A 48 24.06 -8.61 -5.68
CA SER A 48 25.46 -8.99 -5.81
C SER A 48 25.63 -10.51 -5.83
N GLU A 49 26.35 -11.01 -6.82
CA GLU A 49 26.63 -12.44 -6.99
C GLU A 49 27.19 -13.06 -5.71
N ALA A 50 28.09 -12.33 -5.02
CA ALA A 50 28.69 -12.77 -3.76
C ALA A 50 27.64 -13.03 -2.66
N TYR A 51 26.57 -12.23 -2.60
CA TYR A 51 25.52 -12.46 -1.60
C TYR A 51 24.61 -13.62 -2.00
N VAL A 52 24.26 -13.72 -3.28
CA VAL A 52 23.35 -14.76 -3.78
C VAL A 52 23.98 -16.14 -3.72
N VAL A 53 25.16 -16.29 -4.32
CA VAL A 53 25.85 -17.58 -4.47
C VAL A 53 26.31 -18.14 -3.13
N HIS A 54 26.64 -17.26 -2.17
CA HIS A 54 27.05 -17.68 -0.83
C HIS A 54 25.89 -17.69 0.21
N GLY A 55 24.64 -17.55 -0.23
CA GLY A 55 23.46 -17.70 0.63
C GLY A 55 23.31 -16.61 1.71
N ARG A 56 23.86 -15.41 1.47
CA ARG A 56 23.82 -14.27 2.40
C ARG A 56 22.51 -13.48 2.32
N SER A 57 21.42 -14.15 2.69
CA SER A 57 20.06 -13.59 2.65
C SER A 57 19.89 -12.31 3.49
N GLU A 58 20.72 -12.12 4.51
CA GLU A 58 20.77 -10.94 5.38
C GLU A 58 21.15 -9.64 4.64
N TYR A 59 21.67 -9.73 3.41
CA TYR A 59 21.96 -8.56 2.56
C TYR A 59 21.00 -8.44 1.38
N CYS A 60 19.91 -9.21 1.36
CA CYS A 60 19.02 -9.39 0.21
C CYS A 60 17.60 -8.83 0.44
N TYR A 61 17.52 -7.60 0.93
CA TYR A 61 16.27 -6.91 1.25
C TYR A 61 15.45 -6.53 0.01
N VAL A 62 14.12 -6.66 0.11
CA VAL A 62 13.16 -6.39 -0.97
C VAL A 62 13.39 -5.03 -1.63
N GLY A 63 13.50 -3.98 -0.82
CA GLY A 63 13.68 -2.61 -1.31
C GLY A 63 15.03 -2.33 -1.99
N VAL A 64 15.94 -3.31 -2.00
CA VAL A 64 17.27 -3.22 -2.61
C VAL A 64 17.40 -4.14 -3.81
N ASN A 65 16.75 -5.31 -3.78
CA ASN A 65 17.02 -6.38 -4.74
C ASN A 65 15.80 -6.86 -5.55
N ALA A 66 14.63 -6.21 -5.44
CA ALA A 66 13.43 -6.63 -6.14
C ALA A 66 13.04 -5.70 -7.29
N PHE A 67 12.71 -6.31 -8.42
CA PHE A 67 12.33 -5.64 -9.66
C PHE A 67 11.03 -6.24 -10.21
N LEU A 68 10.26 -5.40 -10.88
CA LEU A 68 9.15 -5.81 -11.72
C LEU A 68 9.51 -5.54 -13.17
N LEU A 69 9.34 -6.53 -14.04
CA LEU A 69 9.47 -6.37 -15.48
C LEU A 69 8.12 -6.65 -16.14
N ASP A 70 7.55 -5.63 -16.78
CA ASP A 70 6.28 -5.75 -17.50
C ASP A 70 6.43 -6.74 -18.66
N VAL A 71 5.58 -7.76 -18.70
CA VAL A 71 5.77 -8.91 -19.59
C VAL A 71 5.56 -8.58 -21.07
N LEU A 72 4.91 -7.46 -21.37
CA LEU A 72 4.61 -7.03 -22.75
C LEU A 72 5.56 -5.92 -23.21
N SER A 73 5.76 -4.91 -22.38
CA SER A 73 6.55 -3.73 -22.72
C SER A 73 8.03 -3.85 -22.36
N GLY A 74 8.41 -4.78 -21.48
CA GLY A 74 9.76 -4.90 -20.96
C GLY A 74 10.15 -3.76 -20.02
N LYS A 75 9.21 -2.91 -19.61
CA LYS A 75 9.48 -1.82 -18.67
C LYS A 75 9.92 -2.39 -17.32
N ILE A 76 11.07 -1.94 -16.85
CA ILE A 76 11.64 -2.29 -15.56
C ILE A 76 11.23 -1.25 -14.52
N GLU A 77 10.83 -1.72 -13.34
CA GLU A 77 10.47 -0.92 -12.18
C GLU A 77 11.15 -1.49 -10.93
N THR A 78 11.88 -0.67 -10.19
CA THR A 78 12.47 -1.07 -8.91
C THR A 78 11.39 -1.04 -7.83
N VAL A 79 11.25 -2.14 -7.10
CA VAL A 79 10.27 -2.23 -6.01
C VAL A 79 10.77 -1.43 -4.83
N VAL A 80 10.21 -0.23 -4.62
CA VAL A 80 10.51 0.61 -3.46
C VAL A 80 9.54 0.26 -2.33
N SER A 81 9.70 -0.94 -1.75
CA SER A 81 8.91 -1.39 -0.60
C SER A 81 9.82 -1.99 0.47
N GLY A 82 9.65 -1.54 1.72
CA GLY A 82 10.31 -2.14 2.88
C GLY A 82 9.72 -3.49 3.30
N ASN A 83 8.56 -3.87 2.75
CA ASN A 83 7.76 -4.98 3.26
C ASN A 83 7.81 -6.21 2.34
N ARG A 84 7.06 -6.20 1.23
CA ARG A 84 6.91 -7.35 0.32
C ARG A 84 6.59 -6.90 -1.10
N VAL A 85 7.09 -7.64 -2.10
CA VAL A 85 6.79 -7.35 -3.52
C VAL A 85 5.30 -7.48 -3.82
N SER A 86 4.64 -8.48 -3.22
CA SER A 86 3.20 -8.69 -3.40
C SER A 86 2.36 -7.51 -2.94
N HIS A 87 2.75 -6.84 -1.85
CA HIS A 87 2.08 -5.63 -1.36
C HIS A 87 2.23 -4.47 -2.35
N TYR A 88 3.45 -4.25 -2.86
CA TYR A 88 3.72 -3.21 -3.85
C TYR A 88 2.91 -3.44 -5.14
N LEU A 89 2.88 -4.69 -5.61
CA LEU A 89 2.15 -5.06 -6.82
C LEU A 89 0.64 -4.94 -6.63
N GLN A 90 0.12 -5.34 -5.46
CA GLN A 90 -1.29 -5.16 -5.13
C GLN A 90 -1.69 -3.68 -5.07
N ASP A 91 -0.85 -2.78 -4.54
CA ASP A 91 -1.14 -1.34 -4.56
C ASP A 91 -1.26 -0.82 -5.99
N LYS A 92 -0.36 -1.26 -6.88
CA LYS A 92 -0.38 -0.89 -8.30
C LYS A 92 -1.68 -1.34 -8.95
N TYR A 93 -2.13 -2.56 -8.64
CA TYR A 93 -3.41 -3.06 -9.09
C TYR A 93 -4.58 -2.28 -8.50
N ASP A 94 -4.57 -1.99 -7.21
CA ASP A 94 -5.65 -1.26 -6.55
C ASP A 94 -5.80 0.16 -7.11
N VAL A 95 -4.69 0.84 -7.45
CA VAL A 95 -4.69 2.14 -8.13
C VAL A 95 -5.30 2.03 -9.53
N ARG A 96 -4.96 0.96 -10.26
CA ARG A 96 -5.50 0.72 -11.61
C ARG A 96 -6.99 0.40 -11.56
N ASP A 97 -7.39 -0.46 -10.62
CA ASP A 97 -8.77 -0.89 -10.39
C ASP A 97 -9.64 0.27 -9.86
N ALA A 98 -9.04 1.23 -9.14
CA ALA A 98 -9.73 2.46 -8.71
C ALA A 98 -10.01 3.44 -9.85
N ALA A 99 -9.38 3.30 -11.03
CA ALA A 99 -9.66 4.09 -12.22
C ALA A 99 -9.72 5.62 -11.99
N GLY A 100 -8.80 6.14 -11.16
CA GLY A 100 -8.72 7.57 -10.82
C GLY A 100 -9.60 8.01 -9.64
N GLN A 101 -10.39 7.11 -9.06
CA GLN A 101 -11.11 7.32 -7.80
C GLN A 101 -10.19 7.14 -6.59
N ALA A 102 -10.59 7.69 -5.45
CA ALA A 102 -9.90 7.52 -4.18
C ALA A 102 -10.63 6.48 -3.32
N TYR A 103 -9.86 5.58 -2.69
CA TYR A 103 -10.36 4.79 -1.57
C TYR A 103 -10.53 5.70 -0.37
N VAL A 104 -11.72 5.68 0.22
CA VAL A 104 -12.06 6.42 1.44
C VAL A 104 -12.69 5.49 2.46
N LEU A 105 -12.47 5.78 3.74
CA LEU A 105 -13.12 5.11 4.84
C LEU A 105 -14.28 5.97 5.36
N GLU A 106 -15.47 5.39 5.38
CA GLU A 106 -16.71 6.05 5.79
C GLU A 106 -17.41 5.28 6.92
N PRO A 107 -18.23 5.94 7.75
CA PRO A 107 -19.12 5.26 8.69
C PRO A 107 -20.14 4.42 7.93
N ALA A 108 -20.30 3.17 8.35
CA ALA A 108 -21.32 2.26 7.82
C ALA A 108 -22.68 2.41 8.56
N PHE A 109 -22.90 3.56 9.19
CA PHE A 109 -24.09 3.86 9.98
C PHE A 109 -24.48 5.33 9.84
N GLU A 110 -25.76 5.60 10.07
CA GLU A 110 -26.32 6.94 9.96
C GLU A 110 -26.35 7.68 11.29
N ARG A 111 -26.49 9.00 11.20
CA ARG A 111 -26.64 9.90 12.36
C ARG A 111 -27.82 9.54 13.26
N SER A 112 -28.84 8.84 12.73
CA SER A 112 -30.00 8.37 13.48
C SER A 112 -29.70 7.18 14.40
N ASP A 113 -28.62 6.43 14.17
CA ASP A 113 -28.18 5.34 15.04
C ASP A 113 -27.49 5.89 16.30
N LYS A 114 -28.32 6.19 17.30
CA LYS A 114 -27.85 6.73 18.59
C LYS A 114 -26.82 5.83 19.26
N ALA A 115 -26.94 4.50 19.11
CA ALA A 115 -26.03 3.56 19.75
C ALA A 115 -24.65 3.61 19.08
N ALA A 116 -24.62 3.63 17.74
CA ALA A 116 -23.37 3.78 16.98
C ALA A 116 -22.72 5.15 17.21
N VAL A 117 -23.50 6.23 17.29
CA VAL A 117 -23.00 7.58 17.62
C VAL A 117 -22.35 7.60 19.01
N VAL A 118 -22.98 6.99 20.02
CA VAL A 118 -22.42 6.91 21.38
C VAL A 118 -21.13 6.10 21.39
N ARG A 119 -21.07 4.97 20.66
CA ARG A 119 -19.84 4.19 20.51
C ARG A 119 -18.73 5.00 19.84
N LEU A 120 -19.01 5.65 18.71
CA LEU A 120 -18.05 6.53 18.02
C LEU A 120 -17.49 7.59 18.98
N ARG A 121 -18.37 8.26 19.74
CA ARG A 121 -17.98 9.25 20.74
C ARG A 121 -17.04 8.68 21.80
N GLN A 122 -17.34 7.50 22.32
CA GLN A 122 -16.54 6.83 23.35
C GLN A 122 -15.19 6.38 22.79
N THR A 123 -15.18 5.73 21.63
CA THR A 123 -13.98 5.22 20.96
C THR A 123 -13.02 6.34 20.57
N LEU A 124 -13.52 7.51 20.14
CA LEU A 124 -12.68 8.67 19.83
C LEU A 124 -12.43 9.58 21.04
N ALA A 125 -13.05 9.31 22.18
CA ALA A 125 -13.02 10.16 23.37
C ALA A 125 -13.37 11.63 23.07
N CYS A 126 -14.39 11.87 22.24
CA CYS A 126 -14.78 13.21 21.78
C CYS A 126 -16.14 13.67 22.35
N ARG A 127 -16.55 14.90 22.05
CA ARG A 127 -17.88 15.43 22.44
C ARG A 127 -18.95 14.98 21.44
N LEU A 128 -20.20 14.90 21.88
CA LEU A 128 -21.32 14.46 21.03
C LEU A 128 -21.48 15.31 19.75
N PRO A 129 -21.41 16.65 19.78
CA PRO A 129 -21.46 17.44 18.54
C PRO A 129 -20.39 17.06 17.52
N HIS A 130 -19.20 16.65 17.98
CA HIS A 130 -18.10 16.25 17.10
C HIS A 130 -18.39 14.89 16.46
N ALA A 131 -18.84 13.92 17.26
CA ALA A 131 -19.27 12.62 16.73
C ALA A 131 -20.39 12.78 15.68
N LEU A 132 -21.29 13.76 15.85
CA LEU A 132 -22.34 14.07 14.87
C LEU A 132 -21.82 14.81 13.63
N ALA A 133 -20.78 15.64 13.78
CA ALA A 133 -20.14 16.35 12.67
C ALA A 133 -19.43 15.37 11.72
N LEU A 134 -18.77 14.34 12.27
CA LEU A 134 -18.16 13.25 11.49
C LEU A 134 -19.18 12.46 10.64
N LEU A 135 -20.47 12.54 10.96
CA LEU A 135 -21.52 11.88 10.20
C LEU A 135 -22.23 12.85 9.23
N SER A 136 -21.80 14.11 9.16
CA SER A 136 -22.37 15.06 8.21
C SER A 136 -21.95 14.69 6.78
N PRO A 137 -22.80 14.91 5.77
CA PRO A 137 -22.47 14.58 4.38
C PRO A 137 -21.13 15.15 3.91
N GLU A 138 -20.74 16.33 4.42
CA GLU A 138 -19.52 17.05 4.07
C GLU A 138 -18.25 16.44 4.71
N HIS A 139 -18.39 15.69 5.80
CA HIS A 139 -17.28 15.13 6.57
C HIS A 139 -17.35 13.61 6.71
N ARG A 140 -18.24 12.95 5.96
CA ARG A 140 -18.46 11.50 6.07
C ARG A 140 -17.25 10.69 5.59
N SER A 141 -16.48 11.23 4.65
CA SER A 141 -15.19 10.67 4.23
C SER A 141 -14.13 10.98 5.27
N TRP A 142 -13.79 10.01 6.11
CA TRP A 142 -12.87 10.22 7.23
C TRP A 142 -11.41 10.10 6.80
N LEU A 143 -11.04 8.96 6.24
CA LEU A 143 -9.65 8.64 5.93
C LEU A 143 -9.52 8.27 4.46
N THR A 144 -8.34 8.52 3.88
CA THR A 144 -8.01 8.10 2.52
C THR A 144 -6.57 7.62 2.44
N GLY A 145 -6.25 6.76 1.47
CA GLY A 145 -4.91 6.19 1.30
C GLY A 145 -4.95 4.95 0.42
N GLN A 146 -3.90 4.12 0.53
CA GLN A 146 -3.88 2.81 -0.13
C GLN A 146 -5.00 1.92 0.40
N ARG A 147 -5.59 1.10 -0.48
CA ARG A 147 -6.71 0.21 -0.14
C ARG A 147 -6.38 -0.71 1.04
N ARG A 148 -5.17 -1.29 1.06
CA ARG A 148 -4.75 -2.16 2.17
C ARG A 148 -4.77 -1.45 3.53
N VAL A 149 -4.39 -0.17 3.56
CA VAL A 149 -4.39 0.66 4.76
C VAL A 149 -5.82 0.98 5.18
N MET A 150 -6.71 1.28 4.22
CA MET A 150 -8.14 1.47 4.49
C MET A 150 -8.79 0.20 5.06
N GLN A 151 -8.49 -0.97 4.51
CA GLN A 151 -8.98 -2.25 5.01
C GLN A 151 -8.44 -2.59 6.41
N TRP A 152 -7.18 -2.26 6.67
CA TRP A 152 -6.62 -2.39 8.01
C TRP A 152 -7.33 -1.47 9.00
N ALA A 153 -7.48 -0.17 8.68
CA ALA A 153 -8.16 0.79 9.53
C ALA A 153 -9.63 0.42 9.78
N GLN A 154 -10.31 -0.12 8.76
CA GLN A 154 -11.68 -0.65 8.88
C GLN A 154 -11.76 -1.76 9.93
N ARG A 155 -10.81 -2.72 9.90
CA ARG A 155 -10.77 -3.82 10.88
C ARG A 155 -10.49 -3.32 12.30
N GLU A 156 -9.57 -2.38 12.44
CA GLU A 156 -9.24 -1.78 13.75
C GLU A 156 -10.44 -1.01 14.32
N LEU A 157 -11.14 -0.22 13.51
CA LEU A 157 -12.34 0.49 13.94
C LEU A 157 -13.46 -0.46 14.31
N MET A 158 -13.66 -1.52 13.52
CA MET A 158 -14.65 -2.56 13.81
C MET A 158 -14.35 -3.27 15.13
N ALA A 159 -13.09 -3.62 15.38
CA ALA A 159 -12.64 -4.22 16.64
C ALA A 159 -12.89 -3.29 17.85
N ASN A 160 -12.87 -1.98 17.62
CA ASN A 160 -13.18 -0.95 18.61
C ASN A 160 -14.66 -0.48 18.56
N GLY A 161 -15.55 -1.27 17.95
CA GLY A 161 -17.00 -1.06 17.98
C GLY A 161 -17.55 0.02 17.06
N VAL A 162 -16.74 0.50 16.10
CA VAL A 162 -17.13 1.52 15.11
C VAL A 162 -17.24 0.85 13.75
N ALA A 163 -18.47 0.73 13.24
CA ALA A 163 -18.71 0.13 11.93
C ALA A 163 -18.33 1.13 10.81
N THR A 164 -17.47 0.70 9.90
CA THR A 164 -17.02 1.48 8.75
C THR A 164 -16.97 0.66 7.49
N GLU A 165 -16.99 1.33 6.34
CA GLU A 165 -16.89 0.75 5.01
C GLU A 165 -15.82 1.46 4.17
N VAL A 166 -15.14 0.68 3.31
CA VAL A 166 -14.17 1.22 2.34
C VAL A 166 -14.90 1.45 1.03
N MET A 167 -14.97 2.71 0.62
CA MET A 167 -15.71 3.17 -0.56
C MET A 167 -14.75 3.73 -1.62
N LEU A 168 -15.14 3.65 -2.88
CA LEU A 168 -14.50 4.41 -3.96
C LEU A 168 -15.28 5.71 -4.19
N ARG A 169 -14.59 6.85 -4.13
CA ARG A 169 -15.18 8.17 -4.39
C ARG A 169 -14.41 8.90 -5.50
N PRO A 170 -15.06 9.79 -6.28
CA PRO A 170 -14.39 10.59 -7.30
C PRO A 170 -13.19 11.42 -6.79
N GLY A 171 -13.15 11.71 -5.49
CA GLY A 171 -12.02 12.34 -4.81
C GLY A 171 -12.12 12.13 -3.30
N PRO A 172 -11.09 12.54 -2.53
CA PRO A 172 -11.04 12.26 -1.09
C PRO A 172 -12.07 13.03 -0.26
N GLY A 173 -12.68 14.09 -0.79
CA GLY A 173 -13.82 14.76 -0.14
C GLY A 173 -13.52 15.30 1.26
N GLY A 174 -12.30 15.78 1.50
CA GLY A 174 -11.85 16.27 2.81
C GLY A 174 -11.31 15.17 3.74
N ALA A 175 -11.31 13.90 3.32
CA ALA A 175 -10.71 12.81 4.07
C ALA A 175 -9.22 13.05 4.33
N LEU A 176 -8.80 12.71 5.54
CA LEU A 176 -7.41 12.81 5.94
C LEU A 176 -6.59 11.68 5.32
N HIS A 177 -5.52 12.04 4.61
CA HIS A 177 -4.61 11.05 4.06
C HIS A 177 -3.81 10.38 5.18
N ILE A 178 -3.93 9.05 5.30
CA ILE A 178 -3.10 8.27 6.21
C ILE A 178 -2.05 7.46 5.44
N PRO A 179 -0.77 7.57 5.83
CA PRO A 179 0.30 6.89 5.13
C PRO A 179 0.41 5.43 5.58
N GLU A 180 1.21 4.61 4.87
CA GLU A 180 1.39 3.18 5.19
C GLU A 180 1.96 2.95 6.61
N GLN A 181 2.64 3.94 7.18
CA GLN A 181 3.23 3.87 8.52
C GLN A 181 2.21 4.04 9.65
N ILE A 182 0.90 3.89 9.39
CA ILE A 182 -0.10 3.74 10.45
C ILE A 182 -0.39 2.25 10.61
N TRP A 183 0.11 1.67 11.70
CA TRP A 183 0.24 0.23 11.92
C TRP A 183 -0.23 -0.23 13.29
N HIS A 184 -0.73 0.70 14.12
CA HIS A 184 -1.39 0.37 15.38
C HIS A 184 -2.49 1.37 15.72
N TRP A 185 -3.37 0.95 16.63
CA TRP A 185 -4.58 1.66 17.02
C TRP A 185 -4.32 3.10 17.46
N ASP A 186 -3.34 3.35 18.33
CA ASP A 186 -3.13 4.71 18.88
C ASP A 186 -2.79 5.75 17.81
N LEU A 187 -2.04 5.37 16.76
CA LEU A 187 -1.77 6.26 15.64
C LEU A 187 -3.03 6.53 14.81
N LEU A 188 -3.82 5.49 14.55
CA LEU A 188 -5.09 5.64 13.83
C LEU A 188 -6.06 6.53 14.61
N GLN A 189 -6.17 6.32 15.92
CA GLN A 189 -7.00 7.12 16.80
C GLN A 189 -6.52 8.57 16.85
N ALA A 190 -5.21 8.81 16.86
CA ALA A 190 -4.64 10.16 16.82
C ALA A 190 -5.00 10.90 15.52
N GLU A 191 -4.94 10.24 14.36
CA GLU A 191 -5.33 10.84 13.09
C GLU A 191 -6.85 11.10 13.01
N LEU A 192 -7.68 10.18 13.51
CA LEU A 192 -9.13 10.39 13.58
C LEU A 192 -9.49 11.59 14.48
N LYS A 193 -8.68 11.84 15.52
CA LYS A 193 -8.78 13.03 16.38
C LYS A 193 -8.27 14.32 15.72
N ARG A 194 -7.82 14.29 14.46
CA ARG A 194 -7.46 15.49 13.70
C ARG A 194 -8.52 15.88 12.66
N LEU A 195 -9.57 15.07 12.51
CA LEU A 195 -10.62 15.37 11.55
C LEU A 195 -11.34 16.68 11.89
N PRO A 196 -11.85 17.41 10.88
CA PRO A 196 -12.52 18.69 11.08
C PRO A 196 -13.64 18.61 12.13
N GLY A 197 -13.77 19.66 12.95
CA GLY A 197 -14.74 19.71 14.06
C GLY A 197 -14.16 19.41 15.45
N LEU A 198 -12.84 19.48 15.62
CA LEU A 198 -12.12 19.26 16.90
C LEU A 198 -11.47 20.52 17.51
N ALA A 199 -11.72 21.70 16.95
CA ALA A 199 -11.34 22.99 17.53
C ALA A 199 -12.53 23.65 18.26
#